data_AF-Q32L03-F1
#
_entry.id   AF-Q32L03-F1
#
_cell.length_a   1.000
_cell.length_b   1.000
_cell.length_c   1.000
_cell.angle_alpha   90.00
_cell.angle_beta   90.00
_cell.angle_gamma   90.00
#
_symmetry.space_group_name_H-M   'P 1'
#
loop_
_entity.id
_entity.type
_entity.pdbx_description
1 polymer ?
#
loop_
_entity_poly.entity_id
_entity_poly.type
_entity_poly.pdbx_seq_one_letter_code
_entity_poly.pdbx_strand_id
1 'polypeptide(L)'
;MATYSLANERLRALEDIEREIGAILQNAGTVILELSKEKTNERLLDRQAAAFTASVQHVEAELSAQIRYLTQVATGQPHEGSSYSSRKDCQMALKRLDYARLKLSEVARTCEQMLEN
;
A
#
# COMPACT_ATOMS: atom_id res chain seq x y z
N MET A 1 9.11 -11.39 -4.46
CA MET A 1 7.82 -11.53 -5.19
C MET A 1 6.70 -10.69 -4.55
N ALA A 2 6.50 -10.72 -3.23
CA ALA A 2 5.43 -9.95 -2.56
C ALA A 2 5.46 -8.41 -2.80
N THR A 3 6.64 -7.78 -2.84
CA THR A 3 6.76 -6.33 -3.07
C THR A 3 6.28 -5.88 -4.44
N TYR A 4 6.47 -6.71 -5.47
CA TYR A 4 5.97 -6.42 -6.82
C TYR A 4 4.45 -6.57 -6.90
N SER A 5 3.86 -7.53 -6.17
CA SER A 5 2.39 -7.66 -6.06
C SER A 5 1.79 -6.40 -5.46
N LEU A 6 2.32 -5.96 -4.31
CA LEU A 6 1.82 -4.77 -3.62
C LEU A 6 1.96 -3.51 -4.49
N ALA A 7 3.10 -3.34 -5.18
CA ALA A 7 3.28 -2.22 -6.09
C ALA A 7 2.27 -2.25 -7.26
N ASN A 8 2.03 -3.43 -7.84
CA ASN A 8 1.04 -3.60 -8.91
C ASN A 8 -0.40 -3.35 -8.43
N GLU A 9 -0.74 -3.78 -7.22
CA GLU A 9 -2.05 -3.50 -6.61
C GLU A 9 -2.24 -2.00 -6.38
N ARG A 10 -1.20 -1.30 -5.91
CA ARG A 10 -1.20 0.16 -5.74
C ARG A 10 -1.34 0.89 -7.08
N LEU A 11 -0.65 0.42 -8.13
CA LEU A 11 -0.79 0.96 -9.49
C LEU A 11 -2.21 0.78 -10.03
N ARG A 12 -2.82 -0.40 -9.86
CA ARG A 12 -4.23 -0.63 -10.24
C ARG A 12 -5.19 0.29 -9.50
N ALA A 13 -4.98 0.49 -8.19
CA ALA A 13 -5.79 1.44 -7.42
C ALA A 13 -5.68 2.87 -7.96
N LEU A 14 -4.47 3.30 -8.37
CA LEU A 14 -4.28 4.61 -9.00
C LEU A 14 -4.97 4.70 -10.38
N GLU A 15 -4.95 3.64 -11.18
CA GLU A 15 -5.69 3.58 -12.46
C GLU A 15 -7.21 3.68 -12.23
N ASP A 16 -7.73 3.05 -11.18
CA ASP A 16 -9.16 3.14 -10.84
C ASP A 16 -9.53 4.56 -10.36
N ILE A 17 -8.69 5.21 -9.54
CA ILE A 17 -8.85 6.62 -9.17
C ILE A 17 -8.86 7.52 -10.42
N GLU A 18 -7.98 7.28 -11.39
CA GLU A 18 -7.94 8.05 -12.64
C GLU A 18 -9.24 7.93 -13.43
N ARG A 19 -9.81 6.72 -13.52
CA ARG A 19 -11.13 6.50 -14.16
C ARG A 19 -12.25 7.23 -13.42
N GLU A 20 -12.23 7.22 -12.09
CA GLU A 20 -13.21 7.96 -11.28
C GLU A 20 -13.10 9.47 -11.47
N ILE A 21 -11.89 10.02 -11.59
CA ILE A 21 -11.68 11.44 -11.94
C ILE A 21 -12.31 11.75 -13.30
N GLY A 22 -12.16 10.87 -14.29
CA GLY A 22 -12.85 10.99 -15.58
C GLY A 22 -14.37 11.05 -15.44
N ALA A 23 -14.96 10.20 -14.59
CA ALA A 23 -16.39 10.19 -14.31
C ALA A 23 -16.86 11.46 -13.56
N ILE A 24 -16.05 11.99 -12.64
CA ILE A 24 -16.31 13.27 -11.94
C ILE A 24 -16.41 14.41 -12.97
N LEU A 25 -15.46 14.49 -13.90
CA LEU A 25 -15.47 15.50 -14.96
C LEU A 25 -16.70 15.38 -15.87
N GLN A 26 -17.10 14.15 -16.20
CA GLN A 26 -18.32 13.91 -16.98
C GLN A 26 -19.59 14.34 -16.24
N ASN A 27 -19.70 14.03 -14.95
CA ASN A 27 -20.83 14.44 -14.11
C ASN A 27 -20.90 15.97 -14.00
N ALA A 28 -19.76 16.62 -13.76
CA ALA A 28 -19.67 18.08 -13.73
C ALA A 28 -20.08 18.72 -15.08
N GLY A 29 -19.59 18.17 -16.19
CA GLY A 29 -19.97 18.62 -17.54
C GLY A 29 -21.48 18.47 -17.80
N THR A 30 -22.09 17.39 -17.32
CA THR A 30 -23.54 17.16 -17.41
C THR A 30 -24.32 18.19 -16.60
N VAL A 31 -23.89 18.51 -15.39
CA VAL A 31 -24.50 19.55 -14.55
C VAL A 31 -24.41 20.91 -15.24
N ILE A 32 -23.23 21.29 -15.74
CA ILE A 32 -23.03 22.57 -16.44
C ILE A 32 -23.92 22.68 -17.68
N LEU A 33 -24.00 21.62 -18.49
CA LEU A 33 -24.85 21.59 -19.69
C LEU A 33 -26.34 21.65 -19.34
N GLU A 34 -26.76 21.02 -18.25
CA GLU A 34 -28.14 21.09 -17.81
C GLU A 34 -28.50 22.50 -17.32
N LEU A 35 -27.60 23.15 -16.57
CA LEU A 35 -27.74 24.53 -16.10
C LEU A 35 -27.75 25.57 -17.23
N SER A 36 -27.25 25.23 -18.42
CA SER A 36 -27.29 26.15 -19.58
C SER A 36 -28.63 26.14 -20.33
N LYS A 37 -29.59 25.29 -19.95
CA LYS A 37 -30.91 25.21 -20.59
C LYS A 37 -31.85 26.28 -20.02
N GLU A 38 -32.79 26.75 -20.83
CA GLU A 38 -33.85 27.68 -20.38
C GLU A 38 -34.74 27.06 -19.28
N LYS A 39 -34.95 25.75 -19.33
CA LYS A 39 -35.67 24.96 -18.33
C LYS A 39 -34.79 23.79 -17.89
N THR A 40 -34.31 23.88 -16.65
CA THR A 40 -33.45 22.87 -16.03
C THR A 40 -34.25 21.69 -15.49
N ASN A 41 -33.72 20.47 -15.57
CA ASN A 41 -34.24 19.32 -14.86
C ASN A 41 -33.64 19.23 -13.45
N GLU A 42 -34.32 19.80 -12.46
CA GLU A 42 -33.86 19.84 -11.05
C GLU A 42 -33.53 18.45 -10.50
N ARG A 43 -34.37 17.44 -10.77
CA ARG A 43 -34.12 16.06 -10.29
C ARG A 43 -32.85 15.47 -10.88
N LEU A 44 -32.53 15.78 -12.13
CA LEU A 44 -31.28 15.37 -12.76
C LEU A 44 -30.10 16.12 -12.14
N LEU A 45 -30.23 17.44 -11.92
CA LEU A 45 -29.21 18.27 -11.29
C LEU A 45 -28.86 17.76 -9.89
N ASP A 46 -29.85 17.52 -9.04
CA ASP A 46 -29.64 17.01 -7.68
C ASP A 46 -28.92 15.66 -7.68
N ARG A 47 -29.35 14.74 -8.57
CA ARG A 47 -28.71 13.43 -8.69
C ARG A 47 -27.26 13.55 -9.14
N GLN A 48 -26.97 14.38 -10.14
CA GLN A 48 -25.62 14.53 -10.68
C GLN A 48 -24.70 15.31 -9.73
N ALA A 49 -25.22 16.32 -9.03
CA ALA A 49 -24.48 17.03 -7.99
C ALA A 49 -24.15 16.13 -6.79
N ALA A 50 -25.10 15.28 -6.36
CA ALA A 50 -24.86 14.28 -5.32
C ALA A 50 -23.81 13.24 -5.75
N ALA A 51 -23.91 12.73 -6.99
CA ALA A 51 -22.93 11.79 -7.54
C ALA A 51 -21.53 12.43 -7.66
N PHE A 52 -21.46 13.66 -8.17
CA PHE A 52 -20.22 14.43 -8.23
C PHE A 52 -19.57 14.59 -6.85
N THR A 53 -20.35 15.02 -5.85
CA THR A 53 -19.86 15.22 -4.48
C THR A 53 -19.34 13.92 -3.86
N ALA A 54 -20.10 12.83 -4.00
CA ALA A 54 -19.70 11.52 -3.49
C ALA A 54 -18.41 11.01 -4.14
N SER A 55 -18.28 11.14 -5.46
CA SER A 55 -17.07 10.73 -6.18
C SER A 55 -15.86 11.59 -5.80
N VAL A 56 -16.02 12.91 -5.63
CA VAL A 56 -14.93 13.79 -5.17
C VAL A 56 -14.45 13.37 -3.78
N GLN A 57 -15.37 13.12 -2.84
CA GLN A 57 -15.02 12.66 -1.49
C GLN A 57 -14.29 11.31 -1.52
N HIS A 58 -14.72 10.38 -2.37
CA HIS A 58 -14.08 9.09 -2.53
C HIS A 58 -12.65 9.22 -3.08
N VAL A 59 -12.48 9.97 -4.18
CA VAL A 59 -11.17 10.24 -4.79
C VAL A 59 -10.23 10.93 -3.80
N GLU A 60 -10.71 11.90 -3.03
CA GLU A 60 -9.91 12.59 -2.00
C GLU A 60 -9.45 11.62 -0.91
N ALA A 61 -10.34 10.75 -0.42
CA ALA A 61 -10.03 9.76 0.61
C ALA A 61 -8.96 8.75 0.12
N GLU A 62 -9.12 8.25 -1.11
CA GLU A 62 -8.19 7.30 -1.71
C GLU A 62 -6.82 7.93 -2.01
N LEU A 63 -6.78 9.12 -2.61
CA LEU A 63 -5.51 9.85 -2.81
C LEU A 63 -4.82 10.14 -1.48
N SER A 64 -5.56 10.52 -0.44
CA SER A 64 -5.02 10.73 0.90
C SER A 64 -4.46 9.43 1.50
N ALA A 65 -5.08 8.29 1.25
CA ALA A 65 -4.56 6.98 1.65
C ALA A 65 -3.24 6.64 0.90
N GLN A 66 -3.17 6.90 -0.40
CA GLN A 66 -1.95 6.69 -1.18
C GLN A 66 -0.81 7.63 -0.74
N ILE A 67 -1.10 8.91 -0.47
CA ILE A 67 -0.12 9.88 0.05
C ILE A 67 0.40 9.45 1.43
N ARG A 68 -0.48 8.99 2.33
CA ARG A 68 -0.07 8.46 3.64
C ARG A 68 0.85 7.25 3.49
N TYR A 69 0.49 6.31 2.61
CA TYR A 69 1.35 5.16 2.31
C TYR A 69 2.70 5.60 1.74
N LEU A 70 2.72 6.49 0.74
CA LEU A 70 3.95 7.03 0.16
C LEU A 70 4.81 7.72 1.21
N THR A 71 4.20 8.51 2.10
CA THR A 71 4.90 9.13 3.24
C THR A 71 5.53 8.08 4.16
N GLN A 72 4.79 7.01 4.49
CA GLN A 72 5.29 5.91 5.32
C GLN A 72 6.47 5.18 4.67
N VAL A 73 6.45 4.96 3.35
CA VAL A 73 7.53 4.24 2.65
C VAL A 73 8.70 5.15 2.24
N ALA A 74 8.45 6.43 1.98
CA ALA A 74 9.46 7.40 1.54
C ALA A 74 10.27 8.00 2.69
N THR A 75 9.71 8.08 3.89
CA THR A 75 10.42 8.61 5.08
C THR A 75 11.49 7.65 5.63
N GLY A 76 11.76 6.54 4.94
CA GLY A 76 12.87 5.65 5.26
C GLY A 76 12.78 5.00 6.64
N GLN A 77 11.59 4.98 7.27
CA GLN A 77 11.40 4.37 8.58
C GLN A 77 11.52 2.84 8.48
N PRO A 78 12.51 2.20 9.14
CA PRO A 78 13.02 0.92 8.66
C PRO A 78 12.21 -0.35 9.03
N HIS A 79 10.88 -0.49 8.98
CA HIS A 79 10.34 -1.84 9.34
C HIS A 79 8.92 -2.25 8.96
N GLU A 80 7.93 -1.37 8.88
CA GLU A 80 6.54 -1.86 9.06
C GLU A 80 5.75 -2.17 7.76
N GLY A 81 6.33 -1.97 6.59
CA GLY A 81 5.62 -2.22 5.32
C GLY A 81 6.48 -2.62 4.13
N SER A 82 7.75 -2.95 4.35
CA SER A 82 8.69 -3.32 3.30
C SER A 82 9.26 -4.73 3.51
N SER A 83 9.93 -5.27 2.48
CA SER A 83 10.74 -6.48 2.60
C SER A 83 11.83 -6.39 3.68
N TYR A 84 12.03 -5.23 4.32
CA TYR A 84 12.89 -5.10 5.49
C TYR A 84 12.50 -6.07 6.60
N SER A 85 11.22 -6.18 7.01
CA SER A 85 10.86 -7.10 8.10
C SER A 85 11.27 -8.52 7.76
N SER A 86 10.84 -9.03 6.59
CA SER A 86 11.22 -10.39 6.16
C SER A 86 12.73 -10.58 5.99
N ARG A 87 13.45 -9.56 5.49
CA ARG A 87 14.92 -9.59 5.41
C ARG A 87 15.57 -9.56 6.78
N LYS A 88 15.01 -8.81 7.73
CA LYS A 88 15.51 -8.69 9.10
C LYS A 88 15.26 -9.98 9.86
N ASP A 89 14.07 -10.57 9.72
CA ASP A 89 13.73 -11.88 10.25
C ASP A 89 14.66 -12.94 9.69
N CYS A 90 14.91 -12.94 8.37
CA CYS A 90 15.89 -13.81 7.74
C CYS A 90 17.31 -13.55 8.27
N GLN A 91 17.74 -12.30 8.39
CA GLN A 91 19.04 -11.93 8.96
C GLN A 91 19.18 -12.42 10.41
N MET A 92 18.14 -12.26 11.24
CA MET A 92 18.13 -12.74 12.62
C MET A 92 18.12 -14.27 12.67
N ALA A 93 17.39 -14.94 11.77
CA ALA A 93 17.42 -16.39 11.64
C ALA A 93 18.82 -16.91 11.26
N LEU A 94 19.51 -16.23 10.34
CA LEU A 94 20.91 -16.53 10.00
C LEU A 94 21.84 -16.33 11.20
N LYS A 95 21.69 -15.24 11.95
CA LYS A 95 22.49 -15.02 13.18
C LYS A 95 22.21 -16.07 14.26
N ARG A 96 20.97 -16.52 14.40
CA ARG A 96 20.60 -17.64 15.29
C ARG A 96 21.24 -18.94 14.83
N LEU A 97 21.27 -19.21 13.52
CA LEU A 97 21.94 -20.39 12.95
C LEU A 97 23.46 -20.35 13.20
N ASP A 98 24.10 -19.20 12.97
CA ASP A 98 25.54 -19.01 13.25
C ASP A 98 25.86 -19.26 14.73
N TYR A 99 25.03 -18.74 15.63
CA TYR A 99 25.18 -18.96 17.07
C TYR A 99 25.00 -20.44 17.45
N ALA A 100 24.00 -21.12 16.89
CA ALA A 100 23.78 -22.54 17.12
C ALA A 100 24.97 -23.40 16.63
N ARG A 101 25.56 -23.06 15.47
CA ARG A 101 26.78 -23.71 14.97
C ARG A 101 27.96 -23.55 15.94
N LEU A 102 28.19 -22.34 16.44
CA LEU A 102 29.23 -22.07 17.42
C LEU A 102 29.05 -22.90 18.69
N LYS A 103 27.82 -22.98 19.22
CA LYS A 103 27.50 -23.81 20.38
C LYS A 103 27.70 -25.31 20.12
N LEU A 104 27.31 -25.81 18.94
CA LEU A 104 27.55 -27.21 18.57
C LEU A 104 29.05 -27.52 18.49
N SER A 105 29.88 -26.61 17.97
CA SER A 105 31.34 -26.78 17.96
C SER A 105 31.95 -26.80 19.37
N GLU A 106 31.46 -25.97 20.29
CA GLU A 106 31.88 -26.00 21.70
C GLU A 106 31.57 -27.36 22.36
N VAL A 107 30.39 -27.92 22.10
CA VAL A 107 29.96 -29.23 22.61
C VAL A 107 30.81 -30.35 21.99
N ALA A 108 31.02 -30.34 20.68
CA ALA A 108 31.84 -31.33 19.98
C ALA A 108 33.26 -31.40 20.57
N ARG A 109 33.89 -30.23 20.79
CA ARG A 109 35.22 -30.14 21.42
C ARG A 109 35.23 -30.72 22.85
N THR A 110 34.18 -30.48 23.61
CA THR A 110 34.06 -31.04 24.98
C THR A 110 33.95 -32.57 24.94
N CYS A 111 33.17 -33.11 24.00
CA CYS A 111 33.07 -34.55 23.81
C CYS A 111 34.39 -35.20 23.38
N GLU A 112 35.15 -34.56 22.49
CA GLU A 112 36.50 -35.03 22.09
C GLU A 112 37.45 -35.09 23.28
N GLN A 113 37.49 -34.03 24.10
CA GLN A 113 38.31 -33.98 25.32
C GLN A 113 37.92 -35.06 26.34
N MET A 114 36.65 -35.44 26.43
CA MET A 114 36.20 -36.52 27.31
C MET A 114 36.57 -37.92 26.80
N LEU A 115 36.81 -38.08 25.50
CA LEU A 115 37.25 -39.36 24.92
C LEU A 115 38.77 -39.54 25.02
N GLU A 116 39.53 -38.44 25.18
CA GLU A 116 40.98 -38.45 25.36
C GLU A 116 41.43 -38.65 26.82
N ASN A 117 40.51 -38.60 27.79
CA ASN A 117 40.76 -38.84 29.23
C ASN A 117 40.15 -40.17 29.69
#